data_AF-A0A2E0F7P1-F1
#
_entry.id   AF-A0A2E0F7P1-F1
#
_cell.length_a   1.000
_cell.length_b   1.000
_cell.length_c   1.000
_cell.angle_alpha   90.00
_cell.angle_beta   90.00
_cell.angle_gamma   90.00
#
_symmetry.space_group_name_H-M   'P 1'
#
loop_
_entity.id
_entity.type
_entity.pdbx_description
1 polymer ?
#
loop_
_entity_poly.entity_id
_entity_poly.type
_entity_poly.pdbx_seq_one_letter_code
_entity_poly.pdbx_strand_id
1 'polypeptide(L)' 'MFLSPEIIIEAYSKGIFPMADSHNDPFIYWVDPKIRGIINLREFKISKSLRKVLKKKIIK' A
#
# COMPACT_ATOMS: atom_id res chain seq x y z
N MET A 1 9.94 -17.33 4.36
CA MET A 1 9.76 -16.53 5.58
C MET A 1 8.36 -16.79 6.13
N PHE A 2 8.21 -17.07 7.42
CA PHE A 2 6.89 -17.27 8.03
C PHE A 2 6.32 -15.91 8.43
N LEU A 3 5.22 -15.49 7.79
CA LEU A 3 4.48 -14.28 8.17
C LEU A 3 3.41 -14.71 9.17
N SER A 4 3.63 -14.44 10.46
CA SER A 4 2.58 -14.58 11.46
C SER A 4 1.78 -13.27 11.57
N PRO A 5 0.48 -13.33 11.92
CA PRO A 5 -0.33 -12.13 12.16
C PRO A 5 0.31 -11.18 13.18
N GLU A 6 0.92 -11.73 14.24
CA GLU A 6 1.56 -10.97 15.31
C GLU A 6 2.74 -10.15 14.77
N ILE A 7 3.61 -10.79 13.98
CA ILE A 7 4.76 -10.12 13.36
C ILE A 7 4.31 -9.01 12.40
N ILE A 8 3.25 -9.25 11.62
CA ILE A 8 2.70 -8.25 10.71
C ILE A 8 2.23 -7.02 11.50
N ILE A 9 1.39 -7.22 12.52
CA ILE A 9 0.84 -6.12 13.33
C ILE A 9 1.98 -5.32 13.98
N GLU A 10 2.97 -6.01 14.55
CA GLU A 10 4.12 -5.37 15.19
C GLU A 10 4.93 -4.54 14.18
N ALA A 11 5.24 -5.09 13.01
CA ALA A 11 5.99 -4.39 11.97
C ALA A 11 5.25 -3.13 11.48
N TYR A 12 3.96 -3.22 11.18
CA TYR A 12 3.17 -2.07 10.74
C TYR A 12 3.10 -0.98 11.81
N SER A 13 3.05 -1.35 13.10
CA SER A 13 3.08 -0.38 14.20
C SER A 13 4.40 0.42 14.25
N LYS A 14 5.50 -0.20 13.81
CA LYS A 14 6.83 0.41 13.68
C LYS A 14 7.03 1.13 12.34
N GLY A 15 6.02 1.14 11.47
CA GLY A 15 6.10 1.69 10.12
C GLY A 15 6.74 0.73 9.10
N ILE A 16 7.12 -0.48 9.48
CA ILE A 16 7.81 -1.43 8.60
C ILE A 16 6.76 -2.29 7.88
N PHE A 17 6.97 -2.61 6.60
CA PHE A 17 6.04 -3.45 5.83
C PHE A 17 6.77 -4.53 5.03
N PRO A 18 6.15 -5.69 4.81
CA PRO A 18 6.74 -6.76 4.02
C PRO A 18 6.57 -6.47 2.53
N MET A 19 7.64 -6.57 1.75
CA MET A 19 7.63 -6.40 0.30
C MET A 19 8.73 -7.25 -0.33
N ALA A 20 8.42 -7.87 -1.47
CA ALA A 20 9.41 -8.53 -2.32
C ALA A 20 10.05 -7.52 -3.29
N ASP A 21 11.31 -7.73 -3.67
CA ASP A 21 12.00 -6.79 -4.57
C ASP A 21 11.46 -6.86 -6.01
N SER A 22 10.93 -8.01 -6.42
CA SER A 22 10.32 -8.19 -7.74
C SER A 22 9.17 -9.20 -7.71
N HIS A 23 8.40 -9.23 -8.80
CA HIS A 23 7.28 -10.16 -8.94
C HIS A 23 7.67 -11.64 -8.79
N ASN A 24 8.86 -12.01 -9.30
CA ASN A 24 9.33 -13.40 -9.32
C ASN A 24 10.29 -13.71 -8.17
N ASP A 25 10.46 -12.80 -7.21
CA ASP A 25 11.35 -13.03 -6.07
C ASP A 25 10.70 -14.05 -5.13
N PRO A 26 11.36 -15.19 -4.84
CA PRO A 26 10.83 -16.17 -3.89
C PRO A 26 10.88 -15.70 -2.43
N PHE A 27 11.48 -14.54 -2.15
CA PHE A 27 11.65 -13.99 -0.81
C PHE A 27 10.87 -12.70 -0.58
N ILE A 28 10.51 -12.48 0.68
CA ILE A 28 9.88 -11.27 1.19
C ILE A 28 10.85 -10.62 2.14
N TYR A 29 11.02 -9.30 2.01
CA TYR A 29 11.88 -8.49 2.86
C TYR A 29 11.04 -7.50 3.66
N TRP A 30 11.58 -7.03 4.77
CA TRP A 30 10.97 -5.96 5.57
C TRP A 30 11.55 -4.62 5.15
N VAL A 31 10.68 -3.68 4.79
CA VAL A 31 11.07 -2.37 4.24
C VAL A 31 10.79 -1.28 5.25
N ASP A 32 11.83 -0.50 5.56
CA ASP A 32 11.76 0.75 6.34
C ASP A 32 12.26 1.93 5.49
N PRO A 33 11.35 2.63 4.78
CA PRO A 33 11.73 3.70 3.88
C PRO A 33 12.08 5.00 4.63
N LYS A 34 13.26 5.56 4.34
CA LYS A 34 13.69 6.87 4.85
C LYS A 34 12.72 8.01 4.48
N ILE A 35 12.11 7.95 3.31
CA ILE A 35 11.09 8.90 2.84
C ILE A 35 9.83 8.11 2.53
N ARG A 36 8.71 8.48 3.16
CA ARG A 36 7.44 7.80 2.99
C ARG A 36 6.50 8.57 2.06
N GLY A 37 6.00 7.89 1.03
CA GLY A 37 4.88 8.39 0.24
C GLY A 37 3.60 8.35 1.09
N ILE A 38 3.06 9.53 1.44
CA ILE A 38 1.81 9.67 2.18
C ILE A 38 0.80 10.38 1.29
N ILE A 39 -0.38 9.78 1.12
CA ILE A 39 -1.50 10.42 0.44
C ILE A 39 -2.33 11.15 1.49
N ASN A 40 -2.30 12.48 1.45
CA ASN A 40 -3.21 13.28 2.27
C ASN A 40 -4.63 13.16 1.72
N LEU A 41 -5.48 12.42 2.42
CA LEU A 41 -6.86 12.14 2.00
C LEU A 41 -7.72 13.39 1.90
N ARG A 42 -7.44 14.45 2.67
CA ARG A 42 -8.19 15.71 2.62
C ARG A 42 -7.86 16.54 1.38
N GLU A 43 -6.68 16.31 0.80
CA GLU A 43 -6.17 17.04 -0.37
C GLU A 43 -6.20 16.20 -1.65
N PHE A 44 -6.66 14.95 -1.56
CA PHE A 44 -6.69 14.05 -2.69
C PHE A 44 -7.59 14.58 -3.82
N LYS A 45 -6.99 14.82 -5.00
CA LYS A 45 -7.68 15.36 -6.17
C LYS A 45 -8.13 14.24 -7.11
N ILE A 46 -9.44 14.03 -7.19
CA ILE A 46 -10.04 13.14 -8.19
C ILE A 46 -10.04 13.82 -9.55
N SER A 47 -9.37 13.19 -10.54
CA SER A 47 -9.36 13.68 -11.92
C SER A 47 -10.76 13.73 -12.53
N LYS A 48 -10.97 14.64 -13.50
CA LYS A 48 -12.28 14.80 -14.16
C LYS A 48 -12.75 13.50 -14.84
N SER A 49 -11.85 12.77 -15.48
CA SER A 49 -12.14 11.48 -16.14
C SER A 49 -12.52 10.40 -15.12
N LEU A 50 -11.77 10.27 -14.01
CA LEU A 50 -12.09 9.33 -12.94
C LEU A 50 -13.47 9.64 -12.34
N ARG A 51 -13.78 10.91 -12.09
CA ARG A 51 -15.10 11.34 -11.60
C ARG A 51 -16.23 10.93 -12.57
N LYS A 52 -16.01 11.02 -13.89
CA LYS A 52 -16.98 10.59 -14.90
C LYS A 52 -17.18 9.07 -14.86
N VAL A 53 -16.12 8.28 -14.68
CA VAL A 53 -16.20 6.82 -14.54
C VAL A 53 -16.95 6.42 -13.27
N LEU A 54 -16.60 7.00 -12.12
CA LEU A 54 -17.26 6.70 -10.83
C LEU A 54 -18.76 6.97 -10.87
N LYS A 55 -19.19 8.07 -11.51
CA LYS A 55 -20.61 8.40 -11.69
C LYS A 55 -21.40 7.34 -12.45
N LYS A 56 -20.76 6.57 -13.34
CA LYS A 56 -21.42 5.50 -14.10
C LYS A 56 -21.62 4.22 -13.28
N LYS A 57 -21.08 4.14 -12.05
CA LYS A 57 -21.12 2.95 -11.18
C LYS A 57 -20.68 1.64 -11.87
N ILE A 58 -19.71 1.75 -12.78
CA ILE A 58 -19.18 0.61 -13.54
C ILE A 58 -18.23 -0.23 -12.67
N ILE A 59 -17.61 0.39 -11.68
CA ILE A 59 -16.73 -0.25 -10.70
C ILE A 59 -17.60 -0.60 -9.49
N LYS A 60 -17.64 -1.88 -9.13
CA LYS A 60 -18.31 -2.39 -7.92
C LYS A 60 -17.51 -2.08 -6.67
#